data_AF-A0A7V9MID1-F1
#
_entry.id   AF-A0A7V9MID1-F1
#
_cell.length_a   1.000
_cell.length_b   1.000
_cell.length_c   1.000
_cell.angle_alpha   90.00
_cell.angle_beta   90.00
_cell.angle_gamma   90.00
#
_symmetry.space_group_name_H-M   'P 1'
#
loop_
_entity.id
_entity.type
_entity.pdbx_description
1 polymer ?
#
loop_
_entity_poly.entity_id
_entity_poly.type
_entity_poly.pdbx_seq_one_letter_code
_entity_poly.pdbx_strand_id
1 'polypeptide(L)'
;YGFDAEGYWIDIGTPERYLEATWDLLAGAVESSLPERDASGSLVYSPASVIGAHVGPLAVLGAGSEVGAGSLIERAVLHDNVLVGADCVVRESVLGEGVEVGFGAAVEPGAMVGSGASIAVGARVPGSARVAPGEHVG
;
A
#
# COMPACT_ATOMS: atom_id res chain seq x y z
N TYR A 1 -34.17 18.01 5.53
CA TYR A 1 -34.23 16.86 6.45
C TYR A 1 -32.89 16.17 6.41
N GLY A 2 -32.20 16.06 7.55
CA GLY A 2 -30.98 15.28 7.73
C GLY A 2 -31.23 14.26 8.84
N PHE A 3 -30.72 13.05 8.67
CA PHE A 3 -30.75 11.98 9.68
C PHE A 3 -29.36 11.94 10.30
N ASP A 4 -29.26 12.13 11.61
CA ASP A 4 -28.00 11.90 12.34
C ASP A 4 -27.76 10.39 12.36
N ALA A 5 -26.82 9.94 11.53
CA ALA A 5 -26.33 8.58 11.58
C ALA A 5 -25.21 8.49 12.61
N GLU A 6 -25.38 7.63 13.61
CA GLU A 6 -24.28 7.23 14.48
C GLU A 6 -23.37 6.25 13.71
N GLY A 7 -22.09 6.58 13.56
CA GLY A 7 -21.12 5.74 12.88
C GLY A 7 -19.88 6.50 12.41
N TYR A 8 -18.84 5.76 12.03
CA TYR A 8 -17.67 6.35 11.38
C TYR A 8 -18.02 6.83 9.98
N TRP A 9 -17.70 8.09 9.68
CA TRP A 9 -17.87 8.68 8.35
C TRP A 9 -16.63 9.50 7.99
N ILE A 10 -16.12 9.26 6.79
CA ILE A 10 -15.02 10.01 6.19
C ILE A 10 -15.29 10.18 4.69
N ASP A 11 -14.95 11.35 4.15
CA ASP A 11 -14.98 11.60 2.71
C ASP A 11 -13.70 11.07 2.05
N ILE A 12 -13.80 9.94 1.35
CA ILE A 12 -12.69 9.33 0.61
C ILE A 12 -12.57 9.98 -0.78
N GLY A 13 -12.29 11.29 -0.79
CA GLY A 13 -12.13 12.09 -2.01
C GLY A 13 -10.67 12.30 -2.44
N THR A 14 -9.71 11.93 -1.59
CA THR A 14 -8.28 12.08 -1.85
C THR A 14 -7.52 10.81 -1.47
N PRO A 15 -6.37 10.56 -2.09
CA PRO A 15 -5.57 9.40 -1.73
C PRO A 15 -5.07 9.39 -0.27
N GLU A 16 -4.85 10.57 0.31
CA GLU A 16 -4.50 10.72 1.72
C GLU A 16 -5.66 10.28 2.63
N ARG A 17 -6.90 10.65 2.27
CA ARG A 17 -8.11 10.21 2.99
C ARG A 17 -8.38 8.71 2.82
N TYR A 18 -8.03 8.14 1.66
CA TYR A 18 -8.09 6.69 1.45
C TYR A 18 -7.14 5.93 2.38
N LEU A 19 -5.90 6.40 2.51
CA LEU A 19 -4.92 5.82 3.43
C LEU A 19 -5.36 5.98 4.88
N GLU A 20 -5.84 7.16 5.27
CA GLU A 20 -6.38 7.42 6.62
C GLU A 20 -7.52 6.45 6.96
N ALA A 21 -8.51 6.31 6.08
CA ALA A 21 -9.60 5.37 6.28
C ALA A 21 -9.11 3.92 6.42
N THR A 22 -8.10 3.53 5.62
CA THR A 22 -7.49 2.20 5.71
C THR A 22 -6.78 1.99 7.05
N TRP A 23 -6.03 2.98 7.52
CA TRP A 23 -5.34 2.90 8.81
C TRP A 23 -6.31 2.87 9.98
N ASP A 24 -7.39 3.65 9.94
CA ASP A 24 -8.42 3.64 10.98
C ASP A 24 -9.11 2.27 11.07
N LEU A 25 -9.37 1.63 9.92
CA LEU A 25 -9.86 0.27 9.85
C LEU A 25 -8.86 -0.73 10.46
N LEU A 26 -7.59 -0.67 10.05
CA LEU A 26 -6.55 -1.60 10.53
C LEU A 26 -6.19 -1.41 12.00
N ALA A 27 -6.24 -0.17 12.50
CA ALA A 27 -6.04 0.18 13.90
C ALA A 27 -7.26 -0.18 14.79
N GLY A 28 -8.38 -0.56 14.18
CA GLY A 28 -9.61 -0.90 14.90
C GLY A 28 -10.36 0.31 15.46
N ALA A 29 -10.11 1.51 14.92
CA ALA A 29 -10.87 2.72 15.25
C ALA A 29 -12.30 2.68 14.68
N VAL A 30 -12.53 1.81 13.70
CA VAL A 30 -13.82 1.59 13.04
C VAL A 30 -14.29 0.17 13.28
N GLU A 31 -15.52 0.02 13.80
CA GLU A 31 -16.17 -1.29 13.91
C GLU A 31 -16.32 -1.90 12.51
N SER A 32 -15.64 -3.02 12.27
CA SER A 32 -15.54 -3.62 10.95
C SER A 32 -15.32 -5.13 11.05
N SER A 33 -15.80 -5.87 10.05
CA SER A 33 -15.59 -7.30 9.89
C SER A 33 -14.42 -7.58 8.95
N LEU A 34 -13.21 -7.11 9.32
CA LEU A 34 -12.00 -7.35 8.53
C LEU A 34 -11.52 -8.81 8.69
N PRO A 35 -10.80 -9.35 7.69
CA PRO A 35 -10.04 -10.58 7.86
C PRO A 35 -9.03 -10.49 9.01
N GLU A 36 -8.51 -11.65 9.42
CA GLU A 36 -7.44 -11.70 10.43
C GLU A 36 -6.19 -10.97 9.92
N ARG A 37 -5.64 -10.12 10.79
CA ARG A 37 -4.37 -9.43 10.56
C ARG A 37 -3.20 -10.31 10.95
N ASP A 38 -2.08 -10.12 10.30
CA ASP A 38 -0.84 -10.79 10.69
C ASP A 38 -0.27 -10.24 12.01
N ALA A 39 0.87 -10.79 12.43
CA ALA A 39 1.55 -10.37 13.66
C ALA A 39 2.00 -8.89 13.68
N SER A 40 2.08 -8.23 12.52
CA SER A 40 2.40 -6.80 12.42
C SER A 40 1.16 -5.91 12.56
N GLY A 41 -0.05 -6.49 12.53
CA GLY A 41 -1.30 -5.74 12.46
C GLY A 41 -1.66 -5.30 11.04
N SER A 42 -1.14 -5.99 10.03
CA SER A 42 -1.36 -5.73 8.61
C SER A 42 -2.21 -6.82 7.97
N LEU A 43 -2.83 -6.51 6.83
CA LEU A 43 -3.55 -7.49 6.03
C LEU A 43 -2.66 -8.01 4.91
N VAL A 44 -2.42 -9.32 4.90
CA VAL A 44 -1.64 -9.99 3.86
C VAL A 44 -2.53 -11.07 3.24
N TYR A 45 -2.98 -10.83 2.01
CA TYR A 45 -3.93 -11.70 1.33
C TYR A 45 -3.21 -12.82 0.58
N SER A 46 -3.57 -14.08 0.84
CA SER A 46 -3.06 -15.21 0.06
C SER A 46 -3.46 -15.09 -1.42
N PRO A 47 -2.58 -15.40 -2.39
CA PRO A 47 -1.25 -15.98 -2.24
C PRO A 47 -0.09 -14.95 -2.24
N ALA A 48 -0.22 -13.81 -1.54
CA ALA A 48 0.91 -12.89 -1.38
C ALA A 48 2.10 -13.57 -0.69
N SER A 49 3.31 -13.25 -1.15
CA SER A 49 4.56 -13.83 -0.69
C SER A 49 5.50 -12.75 -0.18
N VAL A 50 5.94 -12.89 1.07
CA VAL A 50 6.87 -11.97 1.72
C VAL A 50 8.09 -12.78 2.15
N ILE A 51 9.22 -12.58 1.47
CA ILE A 51 10.42 -13.41 1.68
C ILE A 51 11.54 -12.55 2.22
N GLY A 52 11.84 -12.67 3.52
CA GLY A 52 12.94 -11.94 4.15
C GLY A 52 12.76 -10.42 4.16
N ALA A 53 11.52 -9.94 4.01
CA ALA A 53 11.15 -8.53 4.07
C ALA A 53 10.44 -8.21 5.39
N HIS A 54 10.38 -6.93 5.73
CA HIS A 54 9.63 -6.43 6.87
C HIS A 54 8.34 -5.77 6.40
N VAL A 55 7.21 -6.38 6.72
CA VAL A 55 5.89 -5.73 6.67
C VAL A 55 5.61 -5.17 8.06
N GLY A 56 5.66 -3.85 8.18
CA GLY A 56 5.28 -3.16 9.40
C GLY A 56 3.76 -2.94 9.47
N PRO A 57 3.29 -2.21 10.48
CA PRO A 57 1.86 -2.13 10.78
C PRO A 57 1.08 -1.34 9.74
N LEU A 58 -0.23 -1.59 9.71
CA LEU A 58 -1.23 -0.86 8.92
C LEU A 58 -0.96 -0.90 7.41
N ALA A 59 -0.28 -1.95 6.93
CA ALA A 59 -0.11 -2.23 5.52
C ALA A 59 -1.21 -3.18 5.01
N VAL A 60 -1.45 -3.12 3.70
CA VAL A 60 -2.28 -4.06 2.97
C VAL A 60 -1.46 -4.60 1.80
N LEU A 61 -1.33 -5.92 1.72
CA LEU A 61 -0.71 -6.62 0.61
C LEU A 61 -1.78 -7.46 -0.10
N GLY A 62 -2.17 -7.02 -1.29
CA GLY A 62 -3.15 -7.69 -2.14
C GLY A 62 -2.67 -9.07 -2.61
N ALA A 63 -3.62 -9.87 -3.07
CA ALA A 63 -3.37 -11.25 -3.48
C ALA A 63 -2.35 -11.31 -4.62
N GLY A 64 -1.44 -12.29 -4.55
CA GLY A 64 -0.40 -12.49 -5.57
C GLY A 64 0.73 -11.45 -5.55
N SER A 65 0.74 -10.51 -4.60
CA SER A 65 1.87 -9.59 -4.44
C SER A 65 3.11 -10.31 -3.92
N GLU A 66 4.27 -9.91 -4.40
CA GLU A 66 5.57 -10.46 -3.98
C GLU A 66 6.45 -9.35 -3.44
N VAL A 67 7.04 -9.57 -2.26
CA VAL A 67 7.96 -8.62 -1.62
C VAL A 67 9.30 -9.28 -1.38
N GLY A 68 10.32 -8.76 -2.06
CA GLY A 68 11.70 -9.23 -1.99
C GLY A 68 12.40 -8.91 -0.66
N ALA A 69 13.46 -9.66 -0.37
CA ALA A 69 14.20 -9.58 0.89
C ALA A 69 14.77 -8.17 1.16
N GLY A 70 14.89 -7.83 2.44
CA GLY A 70 15.42 -6.52 2.87
C GLY A 70 14.44 -5.35 2.68
N SER A 71 13.34 -5.56 1.97
CA SER A 71 12.35 -4.51 1.74
C SER A 71 11.54 -4.18 2.98
N LEU A 72 11.09 -2.93 3.07
CA LEU A 72 10.23 -2.44 4.15
C LEU A 72 8.94 -1.85 3.58
N ILE A 73 7.81 -2.40 4.01
CA ILE A 73 6.47 -1.97 3.65
C ILE A 73 5.75 -1.51 4.93
N GLU A 74 5.39 -0.23 5.03
CA GLU A 74 4.71 0.32 6.21
C GLU A 74 3.60 1.28 5.81
N ARG A 75 2.42 1.15 6.42
CA ARG A 75 1.29 2.06 6.18
C ARG A 75 0.94 2.22 4.70
N ALA A 76 1.29 1.24 3.87
CA ALA A 76 1.12 1.27 2.43
C ALA A 76 0.05 0.27 1.98
N VAL A 77 -0.60 0.58 0.87
CA VAL A 77 -1.54 -0.32 0.21
C VAL A 77 -0.93 -0.78 -1.10
N LEU A 78 -0.62 -2.06 -1.18
CA LEU A 78 -0.27 -2.77 -2.40
C LEU A 78 -1.53 -3.49 -2.86
N HIS A 79 -2.07 -3.11 -4.01
CA HIS A 79 -3.15 -3.86 -4.65
C HIS A 79 -2.63 -5.22 -5.15
N ASP A 80 -3.50 -5.99 -5.81
CA ASP A 80 -3.17 -7.34 -6.25
C ASP A 80 -2.00 -7.34 -7.25
N ASN A 81 -1.23 -8.44 -7.25
CA ASN A 81 -0.14 -8.69 -8.19
C ASN A 81 0.97 -7.62 -8.21
N VAL A 82 1.19 -6.88 -7.11
CA VAL A 82 2.30 -5.92 -7.02
C VAL A 82 3.61 -6.66 -6.76
N LEU A 83 4.62 -6.38 -7.57
CA LEU A 83 5.96 -6.95 -7.43
C LEU A 83 6.90 -5.90 -6.84
N VAL A 84 7.44 -6.16 -5.66
CA VAL A 84 8.44 -5.32 -5.01
C VAL A 84 9.77 -6.06 -4.98
N GLY A 85 10.79 -5.51 -5.63
CA GLY A 85 12.16 -6.01 -5.59
C GLY A 85 12.75 -6.05 -4.18
N ALA A 86 13.96 -6.57 -4.06
CA ALA A 86 14.72 -6.56 -2.82
C ALA A 86 15.21 -5.14 -2.44
N ASP A 87 15.43 -4.92 -1.15
CA ASP A 87 15.97 -3.69 -0.55
C ASP A 87 15.17 -2.42 -0.86
N CYS A 88 13.87 -2.55 -1.12
CA CYS A 88 12.98 -1.45 -1.43
C CYS A 88 12.37 -0.83 -0.16
N VAL A 89 11.91 0.42 -0.27
CA VAL A 89 11.17 1.10 0.80
C VAL A 89 9.86 1.64 0.24
N VAL A 90 8.73 1.15 0.75
CA VAL A 90 7.39 1.62 0.36
C VAL A 90 6.66 2.07 1.61
N ARG A 91 6.36 3.36 1.71
CA ARG A 91 5.76 3.93 2.91
C ARG A 91 4.62 4.88 2.57
N GLU A 92 3.51 4.74 3.29
CA GLU A 92 2.38 5.69 3.24
C GLU A 92 1.91 5.99 1.81
N SER A 93 1.90 4.98 0.96
CA SER A 93 1.66 5.11 -0.48
C SER A 93 0.66 4.07 -0.96
N VAL A 94 0.08 4.30 -2.13
CA VAL A 94 -0.77 3.31 -2.80
C VAL A 94 -0.10 2.88 -4.10
N LEU A 95 0.10 1.57 -4.24
CA LEU A 95 0.54 0.92 -5.48
C LEU A 95 -0.65 0.18 -6.09
N GLY A 96 -1.06 0.61 -7.28
CA GLY A 96 -2.12 -0.02 -8.05
C GLY A 96 -1.79 -1.44 -8.48
N GLU A 97 -2.80 -2.15 -8.98
CA GLU A 97 -2.66 -3.55 -9.40
C GLU A 97 -1.52 -3.72 -10.43
N GLY A 98 -0.70 -4.74 -10.26
CA GLY A 98 0.35 -5.08 -11.23
C GLY A 98 1.51 -4.08 -11.31
N VAL A 99 1.67 -3.20 -10.31
CA VAL A 99 2.83 -2.30 -10.25
C VAL A 99 4.11 -3.11 -10.00
N GLU A 100 5.18 -2.74 -10.71
CA GLU A 100 6.51 -3.33 -10.54
C GLU A 100 7.49 -2.31 -9.96
N VAL A 101 8.07 -2.61 -8.80
CA VAL A 101 9.05 -1.78 -8.10
C VAL A 101 10.42 -2.43 -8.20
N GLY A 102 11.33 -1.82 -8.96
CA GLY A 102 12.68 -2.32 -9.15
C GLY A 102 13.50 -2.35 -7.85
N PHE A 103 14.53 -3.23 -7.81
CA PHE A 103 15.42 -3.40 -6.67
C PHE A 103 15.97 -2.07 -6.12
N GLY A 104 15.98 -1.92 -4.80
CA GLY A 104 16.53 -0.72 -4.13
C GLY A 104 15.72 0.57 -4.35
N ALA A 105 14.56 0.51 -5.01
CA ALA A 105 13.74 1.69 -5.24
C ALA A 105 13.00 2.14 -3.97
N ALA A 106 12.61 3.41 -3.95
CA ALA A 106 11.88 4.01 -2.84
C ALA A 106 10.60 4.69 -3.33
N VAL A 107 9.48 4.36 -2.70
CA VAL A 107 8.19 5.04 -2.86
C VAL A 107 7.89 5.79 -1.58
N GLU A 108 7.91 7.11 -1.69
CA GLU A 108 7.81 8.01 -0.55
C GLU A 108 6.36 8.29 -0.13
N PRO A 109 6.16 8.76 1.12
CA PRO A 109 4.83 9.07 1.65
C PRO A 109 3.96 9.97 0.77
N GLY A 110 2.70 9.55 0.60
CA GLY A 110 1.69 10.23 -0.20
C GLY A 110 1.77 9.93 -1.69
N ALA A 111 2.75 9.16 -2.16
CA ALA A 111 2.82 8.77 -3.57
C ALA A 111 1.68 7.82 -3.96
N MET A 112 1.16 8.01 -5.17
CA MET A 112 0.13 7.16 -5.77
C MET A 112 0.62 6.68 -7.11
N VAL A 113 0.72 5.36 -7.25
CA VAL A 113 1.26 4.71 -8.43
C VAL A 113 0.13 3.95 -9.12
N GLY A 114 -0.23 4.39 -10.32
CA GLY A 114 -1.31 3.78 -11.10
C GLY A 114 -0.99 2.35 -11.51
N SER A 115 -2.04 1.55 -11.74
CA SER A 115 -1.92 0.14 -12.09
C SER A 115 -1.00 -0.10 -13.29
N GLY A 116 -0.20 -1.17 -13.23
CA GLY A 116 0.73 -1.57 -14.27
C GLY A 116 1.92 -0.62 -14.49
N ALA A 117 2.09 0.42 -13.66
CA ALA A 117 3.26 1.27 -13.74
C ALA A 117 4.53 0.53 -13.27
N SER A 118 5.68 0.97 -13.74
CA SER A 118 6.98 0.39 -13.39
C SER A 118 7.94 1.46 -12.85
N ILE A 119 8.62 1.13 -11.76
CA ILE A 119 9.62 1.98 -11.11
C ILE A 119 10.98 1.32 -11.33
N ALA A 120 11.91 2.06 -11.93
CA ALA A 120 13.23 1.54 -12.26
C ALA A 120 14.05 1.19 -11.00
N VAL A 121 15.07 0.35 -11.18
CA VAL A 121 16.01 -0.05 -10.14
C VAL A 121 16.66 1.19 -9.51
N GLY A 122 16.59 1.31 -8.19
CA GLY A 122 17.13 2.42 -7.42
C GLY A 122 16.40 3.75 -7.60
N ALA A 123 15.33 3.80 -8.39
CA ALA A 123 14.57 5.03 -8.59
C ALA A 123 13.81 5.45 -7.34
N ARG A 124 13.46 6.73 -7.28
CA ARG A 124 12.73 7.33 -6.16
C ARG A 124 11.47 7.99 -6.69
N VAL A 125 10.32 7.50 -6.26
CA VAL A 125 9.04 8.16 -6.48
C VAL A 125 8.83 9.16 -5.35
N PRO A 126 8.84 10.48 -5.64
CA PRO A 126 8.69 11.50 -4.61
C PRO A 126 7.34 11.41 -3.90
N GLY A 127 7.31 11.86 -2.64
CA GLY A 127 6.06 11.97 -1.91
C GLY A 127 5.06 12.86 -2.65
N SER A 128 3.77 12.53 -2.59
CA SER A 128 2.67 13.15 -3.36
C SER A 128 2.68 12.98 -4.88
N ALA A 129 3.67 12.27 -5.45
CA ALA A 129 3.67 11.98 -6.89
C ALA A 129 2.40 11.22 -7.31
N ARG A 130 1.99 11.45 -8.55
CA ARG A 130 0.85 10.78 -9.20
C ARG A 130 1.39 10.17 -10.49
N VAL A 131 1.81 8.91 -10.40
CA VAL A 131 2.33 8.14 -11.55
C VAL A 131 1.14 7.57 -12.31
N ALA A 132 1.06 7.83 -13.60
CA ALA A 132 -0.06 7.38 -14.41
C ALA A 132 -0.03 5.84 -14.57
N PRO A 133 -1.18 5.19 -14.80
CA PRO A 133 -1.22 3.77 -15.11
C PRO A 133 -0.31 3.43 -16.31
N GLY A 134 0.49 2.38 -16.19
CA GLY A 134 1.43 1.95 -17.22
C GLY A 134 2.65 2.86 -17.45
N GLU A 135 2.80 3.93 -16.66
CA GLU A 135 3.95 4.83 -16.77
C GLU A 135 5.23 4.17 -16.24
N HIS A 136 6.38 4.54 -16.82
CA HIS A 136 7.69 4.13 -16.37
C HIS A 136 8.41 5.31 -15.68
N VAL A 137 8.83 5.13 -14.43
CA VAL A 137 9.58 6.11 -13.64
C VAL A 137 11.01 5.64 -13.47
N GLY A 138 12.00 6.47 -13.84
CA GLY A 138 13.43 6.15 -13.74
C GLY A 138 14.30 7.35 -13.43
#